data_AF-A0AAE3DH04-F1
#
_entry.id   AF-A0AAE3DH04-F1
#
_cell.length_a   1.000
_cell.length_b   1.000
_cell.length_c   1.000
_cell.angle_alpha   90.00
_cell.angle_beta   90.00
_cell.angle_gamma   90.00
#
_symmetry.space_group_name_H-M   'P 1'
#
loop_
_entity.id
_entity.type
_entity.pdbx_description
1 polymer ?
#
loop_
_entity_poly.entity_id
_entity_poly.type
_entity_poly.pdbx_seq_one_letter_code
_entity_poly.pdbx_strand_id
1 'polypeptide(L)'
;MSNEPKCVYIKTDVGYVQITYAEFCRIRNTTENYKASHWFIPVQGVLLEVPKDAYKAFYREKERERYLRKLDSALFLCNLDLKSEEIPLRDENTDIEQQTEDRLMIEKMYSCLHLLDPDDAECRCRLEMRRQRHSAHGNFYGRANHRFCLSASSNRTHQLR
;
A
#
# COMPACT_ATOMS: atom_id res chain seq x y z
N MET A 1 25.91 -12.42 19.71
CA MET A 1 26.57 -13.05 18.56
C MET A 1 27.93 -12.40 18.42
N SER A 2 29.03 -13.10 18.68
CA SER A 2 30.37 -12.51 18.51
C SER A 2 30.57 -12.16 17.04
N ASN A 3 30.61 -10.86 16.73
CA ASN A 3 30.81 -10.32 15.38
C ASN A 3 32.29 -10.36 14.99
N GLU A 4 32.97 -11.45 15.30
CA GLU A 4 34.37 -11.64 14.94
C GLU A 4 34.43 -12.38 13.61
N PRO A 5 35.21 -11.88 12.64
CA PRO A 5 35.35 -12.57 11.38
C PRO A 5 36.08 -13.90 11.61
N LYS A 6 35.63 -14.95 10.92
CA LYS A 6 36.15 -16.32 11.04
C LYS A 6 37.62 -16.40 10.64
N CYS A 7 38.03 -15.66 9.61
CA CYS A 7 39.41 -15.55 9.14
C CYS A 7 39.62 -14.31 8.26
N VAL A 8 40.89 -14.02 7.95
CA VAL A 8 41.29 -12.90 7.09
C VAL A 8 42.19 -13.42 5.96
N TYR A 9 41.96 -12.96 4.73
CA TYR A 9 42.79 -13.28 3.56
C TYR A 9 43.58 -12.06 3.13
N ILE A 10 44.90 -12.19 3.09
CA ILE A 10 45.85 -11.17 2.64
C ILE A 10 46.26 -11.46 1.20
N LYS A 11 46.34 -10.40 0.38
CA LYS A 11 46.70 -10.54 -1.03
C LYS A 11 48.22 -10.58 -1.17
N THR A 12 48.72 -11.55 -1.92
CA THR A 12 50.14 -11.73 -2.26
C THR A 12 50.27 -11.84 -3.79
N ASP A 13 51.48 -11.68 -4.34
CA ASP A 13 51.72 -11.73 -5.79
C ASP A 13 51.25 -13.03 -6.44
N VAL A 14 51.27 -14.14 -5.69
CA VAL A 14 50.87 -15.48 -6.13
C VAL A 14 49.43 -15.86 -5.77
N GLY A 15 48.68 -15.00 -5.06
CA GLY A 15 47.30 -15.30 -4.67
C GLY A 15 46.89 -14.74 -3.31
N TYR A 16 46.22 -15.56 -2.50
CA TYR A 16 45.70 -15.17 -1.19
C TYR A 16 46.21 -16.11 -0.10
N VAL A 17 46.67 -15.51 1.00
CA VAL A 17 47.11 -16.24 2.19
C VAL A 17 46.11 -16.02 3.31
N GLN A 18 45.65 -17.10 3.93
CA GLN A 18 44.77 -17.05 5.07
C GLN A 18 45.58 -16.82 6.35
N ILE A 19 45.14 -15.86 7.16
CA ILE A 19 45.65 -15.62 8.51
C ILE A 19 44.49 -15.60 9.51
N THR A 20 44.82 -15.79 10.79
CA THR A 20 43.83 -15.68 11.87
C THR A 20 43.50 -14.21 12.14
N TYR A 21 42.30 -13.97 12.71
CA TYR A 21 41.89 -12.61 13.07
C TYR A 21 42.78 -12.00 14.17
N ALA A 22 43.30 -12.83 15.09
CA ALA A 22 44.21 -12.37 16.13
C ALA A 22 45.55 -11.87 15.54
N GLU A 23 46.12 -12.59 14.58
CA GLU A 23 47.34 -12.16 13.86
C GLU A 23 47.09 -10.88 13.07
N PHE A 24 45.96 -10.78 12.38
CA PHE A 24 45.56 -9.56 11.67
C PHE A 24 45.49 -8.35 12.61
N CYS A 25 44.86 -8.50 13.77
CA CYS A 25 44.76 -7.45 14.78
C CYS A 25 46.14 -7.02 15.30
N ARG A 26 47.08 -7.95 15.49
CA ARG A 26 48.46 -7.63 15.88
C ARG A 26 49.14 -6.76 14.81
N ILE A 27 49.16 -7.22 13.55
CA ILE A 27 49.79 -6.50 12.44
C ILE A 27 49.20 -5.09 12.30
N ARG A 28 47.86 -4.99 12.31
CA ARG A 28 47.13 -3.73 12.14
C ARG A 28 47.38 -2.73 13.28
N ASN A 29 47.63 -3.21 14.50
CA ASN A 29 47.85 -2.35 15.67
C ASN A 29 49.33 -1.96 15.84
N THR A 30 50.26 -2.81 15.40
CA THR A 30 51.70 -2.54 15.52
C THR A 30 52.22 -1.65 14.40
N THR A 31 51.63 -1.71 13.20
CA THR A 31 52.11 -0.96 12.03
C THR A 31 51.24 0.28 11.78
N GLU A 32 51.80 1.46 12.07
CA GLU A 32 51.09 2.75 12.09
C GLU A 32 50.54 3.19 10.72
N ASN A 33 51.05 2.64 9.61
CA ASN A 33 50.60 2.96 8.25
C ASN A 33 49.79 1.84 7.56
N TYR A 34 49.53 0.72 8.25
CA TYR A 34 48.87 -0.44 7.64
C TYR A 34 47.44 -0.11 7.17
N LYS A 35 46.73 0.74 7.92
CA LYS A 35 45.35 1.14 7.61
C LYS A 35 45.22 2.05 6.39
N ALA A 36 46.28 2.77 6.01
CA ALA A 36 46.23 3.71 4.88
C ALA A 36 46.41 3.00 3.53
N SER A 37 47.19 1.91 3.53
CA SER A 37 47.58 1.18 2.33
C SER A 37 46.74 -0.08 2.07
N HIS A 38 46.25 -0.74 3.11
CA HIS A 38 45.52 -2.01 2.99
C HIS A 38 44.00 -1.81 3.10
N TRP A 39 43.27 -2.26 2.07
CA TRP A 39 41.82 -2.14 1.97
C TRP A 39 41.17 -3.51 2.04
N PHE A 40 40.06 -3.61 2.77
CA PHE A 40 39.42 -4.89 3.03
C PHE A 40 37.91 -4.86 2.79
N ILE A 41 37.38 -5.90 2.17
CA ILE A 41 35.94 -6.11 1.99
C ILE A 41 35.48 -7.29 2.86
N PRO A 42 34.44 -7.11 3.70
CA PRO A 42 33.85 -8.22 4.42
C PRO A 42 32.96 -9.07 3.49
N VAL A 43 33.24 -10.36 3.41
CA VAL A 43 32.48 -11.34 2.62
C VAL A 43 32.09 -12.50 3.52
N GLN A 44 30.79 -12.67 3.79
CA GLN A 44 30.24 -13.83 4.53
C GLN A 44 30.93 -14.15 5.88
N GLY A 45 31.34 -13.12 6.63
CA GLY A 45 32.02 -13.29 7.91
C GLY A 45 33.53 -13.54 7.81
N VAL A 46 34.12 -13.28 6.64
CA VAL A 46 35.56 -13.29 6.37
C VAL A 46 35.99 -11.92 5.88
N LEU A 47 37.23 -11.52 6.16
CA LEU A 47 37.80 -10.26 5.67
C LEU A 47 38.77 -10.52 4.51
N LEU A 48 38.52 -9.91 3.35
CA LEU A 48 39.33 -10.10 2.14
C LEU A 48 40.08 -8.83 1.76
N GLU A 49 41.39 -8.92 1.64
CA GLU A 49 42.21 -7.82 1.16
C GLU A 49 42.04 -7.59 -0.35
N VAL A 50 41.89 -6.33 -0.75
CA VAL A 50 41.68 -5.95 -2.13
C VAL A 50 42.48 -4.69 -2.47
N PRO A 51 42.84 -4.49 -3.76
CA PRO A 51 43.41 -3.23 -4.18
C PRO A 51 42.38 -2.11 -4.04
N LYS A 52 42.87 -0.88 -3.85
CA LYS A 52 42.05 0.32 -3.61
C LYS A 52 40.98 0.55 -4.68
N ASP A 53 41.29 0.26 -5.94
CA ASP A 53 40.35 0.47 -7.05
C ASP A 53 39.18 -0.52 -7.01
N ALA A 54 39.47 -1.79 -6.70
CA ALA A 54 38.43 -2.81 -6.50
C ALA A 54 37.58 -2.51 -5.25
N TYR A 55 38.21 -2.03 -4.17
CA TYR A 55 37.49 -1.58 -2.97
C TYR A 55 36.48 -0.47 -3.31
N LYS A 56 36.91 0.57 -4.04
CA LYS A 56 36.04 1.67 -4.46
C LYS A 56 34.92 1.18 -5.38
N ALA A 57 35.23 0.33 -6.36
CA ALA A 57 34.24 -0.20 -7.28
C ALA A 57 33.15 -1.01 -6.56
N PHE A 58 33.54 -1.86 -5.62
CA PHE A 58 32.60 -2.66 -4.81
C PHE A 58 31.62 -1.78 -4.03
N TYR A 59 32.11 -0.78 -3.31
CA TYR A 59 31.25 0.09 -2.52
C TYR A 59 30.43 1.06 -3.36
N ARG A 60 30.95 1.49 -4.52
CA ARG A 60 30.17 2.29 -5.49
C ARG A 60 28.95 1.50 -5.98
N GLU A 61 29.14 0.23 -6.32
CA GLU A 61 28.06 -0.63 -6.78
C GLU A 61 27.06 -0.92 -5.67
N LYS A 62 27.55 -1.23 -4.47
CA LYS A 62 26.69 -1.44 -3.29
C LYS A 62 25.82 -0.23 -2.96
N GLU A 63 26.37 0.98 -3.08
CA GLU A 63 25.60 2.20 -2.84
C GLU A 63 24.58 2.46 -3.96
N ARG A 64 24.94 2.15 -5.22
CA ARG A 64 24.01 2.18 -6.36
C ARG A 64 22.82 1.24 -6.14
N GLU A 65 23.07 0.00 -5.72
CA GLU A 65 22.02 -0.96 -5.38
C GLU A 65 21.12 -0.44 -4.25
N ARG A 66 21.72 0.15 -3.21
CA ARG A 66 20.97 0.73 -2.08
C ARG A 66 20.07 1.87 -2.54
N TYR A 67 20.58 2.74 -3.41
CA TYR A 67 19.81 3.85 -3.97
C TYR A 67 18.65 3.34 -4.82
N LEU A 68 18.90 2.36 -5.71
CA LEU A 68 17.84 1.76 -6.52
C LEU A 68 16.77 1.08 -5.67
N ARG A 69 17.14 0.34 -4.62
CA ARG A 69 16.17 -0.24 -3.69
C ARG A 69 15.32 0.81 -2.98
N LYS A 70 15.89 1.97 -2.64
CA LYS A 70 15.12 3.08 -2.05
C LYS A 70 14.13 3.64 -3.06
N LEU A 71 14.55 3.85 -4.31
CA LEU A 71 13.65 4.32 -5.37
C LEU A 71 12.53 3.31 -5.65
N ASP A 72 12.85 2.02 -5.72
CA ASP A 72 11.88 0.95 -5.95
C ASP A 72 10.87 0.86 -4.79
N SER A 73 11.34 1.00 -3.55
CA SER A 73 10.45 1.08 -2.38
C SER A 73 9.54 2.31 -2.42
N ALA A 74 10.06 3.47 -2.83
CA ALA A 74 9.27 4.69 -2.98
C ALA A 74 8.24 4.56 -4.11
N LEU A 75 8.63 4.02 -5.26
CA LEU A 75 7.75 3.75 -6.40
C LEU A 75 6.67 2.74 -6.01
N PHE A 76 7.02 1.68 -5.27
CA PHE A 76 6.05 0.72 -4.74
C PHE A 76 5.01 1.40 -3.84
N LEU A 77 5.42 2.31 -2.94
CA LEU A 77 4.49 3.09 -2.12
C LEU A 77 3.60 4.02 -2.97
N CYS A 78 4.16 4.71 -3.96
CA CYS A 78 3.38 5.55 -4.88
C CYS A 78 2.38 4.73 -5.71
N ASN A 79 2.75 3.53 -6.15
CA ASN A 79 1.85 2.62 -6.87
C ASN A 79 0.75 2.03 -5.99
N LEU A 80 0.97 1.94 -4.67
CA LEU A 80 -0.09 1.59 -3.70
C LEU A 80 -1.07 2.74 -3.50
N ASP A 81 -0.58 3.98 -3.43
CA ASP A 81 -1.44 5.19 -3.36
C ASP A 81 -2.29 5.34 -4.62
N LEU A 82 -1.71 5.12 -5.81
CA LEU A 82 -2.43 5.17 -7.08
C LEU A 82 -3.44 4.03 -7.29
N LYS A 83 -3.32 2.93 -6.52
CA LYS A 83 -4.32 1.85 -6.50
C LYS A 83 -5.49 2.12 -5.56
N SER A 84 -5.47 3.22 -4.79
CA SER A 84 -6.58 3.61 -3.92
C SER A 84 -7.68 4.37 -4.66
N GLU A 85 -7.39 4.86 -5.87
CA GLU A 85 -8.40 5.29 -6.82
C GLU A 85 -8.53 4.21 -7.89
N GLU A 86 -9.42 3.24 -7.64
CA GLU A 86 -10.00 2.46 -8.73
C GLU A 86 -10.65 3.46 -9.70
N ILE A 87 -9.89 3.93 -10.68
CA ILE A 87 -10.46 4.57 -11.87
C ILE A 87 -11.27 3.43 -12.50
N PRO A 88 -12.62 3.46 -12.46
CA PRO A 88 -13.39 2.35 -13.00
C PRO A 88 -13.06 2.31 -14.49
N LEU A 89 -12.45 1.21 -14.93
CA LEU A 89 -12.20 0.98 -16.35
C LEU A 89 -13.56 1.08 -17.04
N ARG A 90 -13.72 2.08 -17.90
CA ARG A 90 -14.95 2.33 -18.64
C ARG A 90 -15.27 1.07 -19.43
N ASP A 91 -16.39 0.41 -19.11
CA ASP A 91 -16.86 -0.73 -19.88
C ASP A 91 -17.29 -0.21 -21.25
N GLU A 92 -16.49 -0.49 -22.28
CA GLU A 92 -16.74 -0.02 -23.64
C GLU A 92 -18.07 -0.54 -24.24
N ASN A 93 -18.71 -1.50 -23.58
CA ASN A 93 -20.02 -2.04 -23.97
C ASN A 93 -21.20 -1.36 -23.27
N THR A 94 -20.96 -0.35 -22.43
CA THR A 94 -22.05 0.38 -21.79
C THR A 94 -22.67 1.37 -22.77
N ASP A 95 -23.94 1.15 -23.12
CA ASP A 95 -24.74 2.13 -23.85
C ASP A 95 -25.08 3.30 -22.92
N ILE A 96 -24.23 4.32 -22.98
CA ILE A 96 -24.33 5.52 -22.14
C ILE A 96 -25.61 6.27 -22.47
N GLU A 97 -26.05 6.25 -23.73
CA GLU A 97 -27.26 6.94 -24.18
C GLU A 97 -28.47 6.32 -23.47
N GLN A 98 -28.63 5.00 -23.57
CA GLN A 98 -29.70 4.28 -22.88
C GLN A 98 -29.66 4.47 -21.35
N GLN A 99 -28.46 4.42 -20.74
CA GLN A 99 -28.33 4.63 -19.29
C GLN A 99 -28.72 6.06 -18.85
N THR A 100 -28.40 7.06 -19.66
CA THR A 100 -28.78 8.45 -19.37
C THR A 100 -30.27 8.67 -19.56
N GLU A 101 -30.89 8.07 -20.58
CA GLU A 101 -32.33 8.10 -20.80
C GLU A 101 -33.09 7.44 -19.66
N ASP A 102 -32.69 6.24 -19.24
CA ASP A 102 -33.29 5.52 -18.13
C ASP A 102 -33.23 6.34 -16.83
N ARG A 103 -32.06 6.96 -16.55
CA ARG A 103 -31.89 7.83 -15.38
C ARG A 103 -32.80 9.05 -15.42
N LEU A 104 -32.86 9.72 -16.56
CA LEU A 104 -33.70 10.90 -16.75
C LEU A 104 -35.19 10.53 -16.60
N MET A 105 -35.61 9.40 -17.19
CA MET A 105 -36.98 8.93 -17.13
C MET A 105 -37.41 8.57 -15.70
N ILE A 106 -36.51 7.95 -14.93
CA ILE A 106 -36.72 7.69 -13.50
C ILE A 106 -36.88 9.00 -12.73
N GLU A 107 -36.01 9.99 -12.95
CA GLU A 107 -36.07 11.29 -12.28
C GLU A 107 -37.37 12.04 -12.58
N LYS A 108 -37.81 12.05 -13.84
CA LYS A 108 -39.09 12.64 -14.24
C LYS A 108 -40.27 11.91 -13.63
N MET A 109 -40.25 10.58 -13.61
CA MET A 109 -41.28 9.78 -12.96
C MET A 109 -41.39 10.12 -11.47
N TYR A 110 -40.27 10.23 -10.75
CA TYR A 110 -40.28 10.63 -9.34
C TYR A 110 -40.76 12.07 -9.14
N SER A 111 -40.39 12.98 -10.03
CA SER A 111 -40.90 14.36 -10.01
C SER A 111 -42.42 14.39 -10.13
N CYS A 112 -42.99 13.56 -11.00
CA CYS A 112 -44.44 13.40 -11.13
C CYS A 112 -45.08 12.77 -9.89
N LEU A 113 -44.43 11.78 -9.27
CA LEU A 113 -44.91 11.17 -8.02
C LEU A 113 -44.98 12.18 -6.86
N HIS A 114 -44.10 13.18 -6.84
CA HIS A 114 -44.14 14.26 -5.84
C HIS A 114 -45.28 15.26 -6.06
N LEU A 115 -45.88 15.28 -7.26
CA LEU A 115 -47.02 16.13 -7.60
C LEU A 115 -48.37 15.43 -7.34
N LEU A 116 -48.36 14.14 -7.04
CA LEU A 116 -49.56 13.40 -6.65
C LEU A 116 -49.96 13.72 -5.22
N ASP A 117 -51.27 13.77 -4.97
CA ASP A 117 -51.86 14.16 -3.69
C ASP A 117 -51.47 13.20 -2.55
N PRO A 118 -51.49 13.66 -1.28
CA PRO A 118 -51.01 12.90 -0.13
C PRO A 118 -51.73 11.57 0.13
N ASP A 119 -52.92 11.34 -0.42
CA ASP A 119 -53.60 10.02 -0.34
C ASP A 119 -52.97 8.98 -1.29
N ASP A 120 -52.24 9.40 -2.33
CA ASP A 120 -51.39 8.53 -3.17
C ASP A 120 -50.02 8.23 -2.51
N ALA A 121 -49.76 8.73 -1.30
CA ALA A 121 -48.52 8.45 -0.55
C ALA A 121 -48.34 6.96 -0.23
N GLU A 122 -49.43 6.19 -0.15
CA GLU A 122 -49.36 4.73 0.00
C GLU A 122 -48.74 4.08 -1.25
N CYS A 123 -49.08 4.56 -2.45
CA CYS A 123 -48.48 4.11 -3.70
C CYS A 123 -46.99 4.45 -3.77
N ARG A 124 -46.59 5.63 -3.29
CA ARG A 124 -45.17 6.04 -3.17
C ARG A 124 -44.38 5.10 -2.26
N CYS A 125 -44.88 4.83 -1.05
CA CYS A 125 -44.26 3.89 -0.11
C CYS A 125 -44.15 2.46 -0.69
N ARG A 126 -45.19 1.97 -1.39
CA ARG A 126 -45.18 0.62 -1.98
C ARG A 126 -44.14 0.45 -3.09
N LEU A 127 -43.93 1.48 -3.92
CA LEU A 127 -42.92 1.46 -4.99
C LEU A 127 -41.50 1.52 -4.43
N GLU A 128 -41.24 2.34 -3.41
CA GLU A 128 -39.95 2.40 -2.72
C GLU A 128 -39.60 1.06 -2.04
N MET A 129 -40.58 0.42 -1.40
CA MET A 129 -40.44 -0.92 -0.81
C MET A 129 -40.19 -2.02 -1.86
N ARG A 130 -40.63 -1.83 -3.11
CA ARG A 130 -40.36 -2.77 -4.22
C ARG A 130 -38.93 -2.58 -4.75
N ARG A 131 -38.43 -1.34 -4.81
CA ARG A 131 -37.03 -1.02 -5.17
C ARG A 131 -36.02 -1.65 -4.21
N GLN A 132 -36.26 -1.55 -2.90
CA GLN A 132 -35.38 -2.13 -1.89
C GLN A 132 -35.30 -3.67 -1.99
N ARG A 133 -36.38 -4.34 -2.41
CA ARG A 133 -36.40 -5.81 -2.63
C ARG A 133 -35.58 -6.26 -3.84
N HIS A 134 -35.54 -5.48 -4.92
CA HIS A 134 -34.69 -5.78 -6.09
C HIS A 134 -33.21 -5.45 -5.83
N SER A 135 -32.91 -4.44 -5.01
CA SER A 135 -31.55 -4.18 -4.53
C SER A 135 -31.03 -5.27 -3.57
N ALA A 136 -31.92 -5.96 -2.84
CA ALA A 136 -31.55 -6.99 -1.88
C ALA A 136 -31.25 -8.37 -2.51
N HIS A 137 -31.59 -8.60 -3.79
CA HIS A 137 -31.23 -9.85 -4.47
C HIS A 137 -29.75 -9.92 -4.89
N GLY A 138 -29.02 -8.81 -4.84
CA GLY A 138 -27.56 -8.77 -5.03
C GLY A 138 -26.75 -8.94 -3.74
N ASN A 139 -27.35 -8.78 -2.55
CA ASN A 139 -26.64 -8.75 -1.26
C ASN A 139 -27.25 -9.70 -0.23
N PHE A 140 -27.22 -11.00 -0.53
CA PHE A 140 -27.62 -12.07 0.40
C PHE A 140 -26.64 -12.29 1.57
N TYR A 141 -25.52 -11.57 1.64
CA TYR A 141 -24.63 -11.56 2.81
C TYR A 141 -24.47 -10.15 3.37
N GLY A 142 -25.30 -9.80 4.34
CA GLY A 142 -25.22 -8.50 5.01
C GLY A 142 -26.21 -8.30 6.15
N ARG A 143 -26.46 -9.34 6.96
CA ARG A 143 -27.12 -9.18 8.26
C ARG A 143 -26.18 -8.41 9.19
N ALA A 144 -26.43 -7.13 9.42
CA ALA A 144 -26.20 -6.47 10.71
C ALA A 144 -26.70 -5.01 10.70
N ASN A 145 -27.64 -4.73 11.61
CA ASN A 145 -27.86 -3.45 12.31
C ASN A 145 -28.48 -2.31 11.46
N HIS A 146 -29.41 -1.49 11.93
CA HIS A 146 -29.90 -1.25 13.27
C HIS A 146 -31.29 -0.57 13.20
N ARG A 147 -32.12 -0.93 14.18
CA ARG A 147 -33.30 -0.22 14.70
C ARG A 147 -33.07 1.30 14.80
N PHE A 148 -33.99 2.12 14.26
CA PHE A 148 -34.37 3.52 14.62
C PHE A 148 -35.19 4.07 13.41
N CYS A 149 -36.40 4.64 13.47
CA CYS A 149 -37.18 5.27 14.52
C CYS A 149 -38.67 4.88 14.38
N LEU A 150 -39.21 4.18 15.38
CA LEU A 150 -40.56 4.45 15.85
C LEU A 150 -40.40 5.29 17.12
N SER A 151 -40.44 6.61 16.96
CA SER A 151 -40.73 7.51 18.06
C SER A 151 -41.62 8.61 17.51
N ALA A 152 -42.90 8.28 17.41
CA ALA A 152 -43.97 9.27 17.41
C ALA A 152 -43.89 9.99 18.76
N SER A 153 -43.18 11.10 18.81
CA SER A 153 -43.31 12.05 19.91
C SER A 153 -44.65 12.76 19.73
N SER A 154 -45.66 12.24 20.43
CA SER A 154 -46.89 12.93 20.74
C SER A 154 -46.56 14.26 21.41
N ASN A 155 -46.76 15.37 20.69
CA ASN A 155 -46.96 16.69 21.29
C ASN A 155 -48.22 17.31 20.68
N ARG A 156 -49.39 16.95 21.23
CA ARG A 156 -50.59 17.80 21.15
C ARG A 156 -50.56 18.75 22.35
N THR A 157 -50.27 20.01 22.09
CA THR A 157 -50.72 21.12 22.92
C THR A 157 -52.18 21.40 22.62
N HIS A 158 -53.06 21.28 23.63
CA HIS A 158 -54.33 21.99 23.67
C HIS A 158 -54.38 22.80 24.96
N GLN A 159 -54.44 24.13 24.83
CA GLN A 159 -55.01 25.02 25.83
C GLN A 159 -56.55 25.11 25.64
N LEU A 160 -57.21 25.62 26.69
CA LEU A 160 -58.61 26.08 26.80
C LEU A 160 -59.59 24.92 27.11
N ARG A 161 -60.14 24.78 28.31
CA ARG A 161 -60.93 25.72 29.10
C ARG A 161 -61.05 25.25 30.56
#